data_AF-A0A2N1PEY6-F1
#
_entry.id   AF-A0A2N1PEY6-F1
#
_cell.length_a   1.000
_cell.length_b   1.000
_cell.length_c   1.000
_cell.angle_alpha   90.00
_cell.angle_beta   90.00
_cell.angle_gamma   90.00
#
_symmetry.space_group_name_H-M   'P 1'
#
loop_
_entity.id
_entity.type
_entity.pdbx_description
1 polymer ?
#
loop_
_entity_poly.entity_id
_entity_poly.type
_entity_poly.pdbx_seq_one_letter_code
_entity_poly.pdbx_strand_id
1 'polypeptide(L)'
;LDALREESQSEIDDFDLILHIAFDKKPLTKRERVDRVKKKGYLDKYSETCRDVLSGLLDKYMDGGIQDLEDTRILENSPFDRIGSARKIAKLFGGKEAYLGAVKELQNMIYETRA
;
A
#
# COMPACT_ATOMS: atom_id res chain seq x y z
N LEU A 1 1.38 10.66 26.50
CA LEU A 1 1.96 10.08 25.27
C LEU A 1 0.90 9.44 24.37
N ASP A 2 -0.35 9.29 24.85
CA ASP A 2 -1.47 8.78 24.05
C ASP A 2 -2.25 9.86 23.27
N ALA A 3 -2.13 11.14 23.64
CA ALA A 3 -2.82 12.25 22.98
C ALA A 3 -2.21 12.71 21.63
N LEU A 4 -1.06 12.14 21.23
CA LEU A 4 -0.41 12.43 19.93
C LEU A 4 -0.69 11.34 18.88
N ARG A 5 -1.43 10.28 19.25
CA ARG A 5 -1.86 9.23 18.31
C ARG A 5 -3.26 9.47 17.72
N GLU A 6 -4.00 10.45 18.24
CA GLU A 6 -5.35 10.78 17.76
C GLU A 6 -5.37 11.67 16.50
N GLU A 7 -4.20 12.10 15.99
CA GLU A 7 -4.12 13.15 14.95
C GLU A 7 -3.46 12.75 13.61
N SER A 8 -3.20 11.48 13.31
CA SER A 8 -2.45 11.12 12.07
C SER A 8 -3.20 10.29 11.01
N GLN A 9 -4.52 10.18 11.03
CA GLN A 9 -5.26 9.44 10.00
C GLN A 9 -6.17 10.38 9.20
N SER A 10 -5.56 11.23 8.38
CA SER A 10 -6.31 11.83 7.27
C SER A 10 -6.73 10.69 6.34
N GLU A 11 -8.04 10.50 6.19
CA GLU A 11 -8.65 9.59 5.20
C GLU A 11 -8.23 9.98 3.77
N ILE A 12 -7.82 11.23 3.56
CA ILE A 12 -7.32 11.77 2.30
C ILE A 12 -5.78 11.79 2.31
N ASP A 13 -5.18 11.28 1.24
CA ASP A 13 -3.74 11.29 1.03
C ASP A 13 -3.25 12.67 0.56
N ASP A 14 -2.01 13.06 0.90
CA ASP A 14 -1.42 14.34 0.46
C ASP A 14 -1.45 14.49 -1.06
N PHE A 15 -1.29 13.40 -1.81
CA PHE A 15 -1.43 13.40 -3.26
C PHE A 15 -2.82 13.86 -3.71
N ASP A 16 -3.89 13.37 -3.06
CA ASP A 16 -5.26 13.79 -3.35
C ASP A 16 -5.53 15.24 -2.97
N LEU A 17 -4.97 15.70 -1.85
CA LEU A 17 -5.06 17.10 -1.43
C LEU A 17 -4.42 18.02 -2.47
N ILE A 18 -3.23 17.67 -2.96
CA ILE A 18 -2.54 18.42 -4.01
C ILE A 18 -3.40 18.46 -5.29
N LEU A 19 -3.98 17.32 -5.70
CA LEU A 19 -4.85 17.28 -6.87
C LEU A 19 -6.12 18.12 -6.71
N HIS A 20 -6.70 18.15 -5.51
CA HIS A 20 -7.86 18.98 -5.21
C HIS A 20 -7.50 20.47 -5.30
N ILE A 21 -6.40 20.89 -4.67
CA ILE A 21 -5.98 22.29 -4.66
C ILE A 21 -5.56 22.77 -6.07
N ALA A 22 -4.79 21.97 -6.79
CA ALA A 22 -4.23 22.37 -8.08
C ALA A 22 -5.24 22.31 -9.23
N PHE A 23 -6.26 21.45 -9.14
CA PHE A 23 -7.15 21.13 -10.27
C PHE A 23 -8.64 21.10 -9.91
N ASP A 24 -9.03 21.53 -8.70
CA ASP A 24 -10.42 21.49 -8.17
C ASP A 24 -11.09 20.12 -8.31
N LYS A 25 -10.28 19.05 -8.26
CA LYS A 25 -10.79 17.67 -8.33
C LYS A 25 -11.30 17.24 -6.98
N LYS A 26 -12.42 16.49 -6.94
CA LYS A 26 -12.85 15.83 -5.70
C LYS A 26 -11.72 14.87 -5.25
N PRO A 27 -11.17 15.03 -4.03
CA PRO A 27 -10.12 14.16 -3.53
C PRO A 27 -10.66 12.75 -3.29
N LEU A 28 -9.83 11.74 -3.54
CA LEU A 28 -10.14 10.36 -3.17
C LEU A 28 -9.63 10.07 -1.78
N THR A 29 -10.35 9.21 -1.07
CA THR A 29 -9.87 8.61 0.17
C THR A 29 -8.86 7.50 -0.12
N LYS A 30 -7.98 7.22 0.84
CA LYS A 30 -7.06 6.08 0.80
C LYS A 30 -7.82 4.77 0.59
N ARG A 31 -8.98 4.61 1.24
CA ARG A 31 -9.88 3.46 1.05
C ARG A 31 -10.35 3.35 -0.40
N GLU A 32 -10.82 4.45 -1.00
CA GLU A 32 -11.24 4.44 -2.41
C GLU A 32 -10.09 4.09 -3.36
N ARG A 33 -8.85 4.49 -3.06
CA ARG A 33 -7.67 4.06 -3.82
C ARG A 33 -7.43 2.56 -3.70
N VAL A 34 -7.41 2.03 -2.49
CA VAL A 34 -7.24 0.59 -2.24
C VAL A 34 -8.32 -0.22 -2.95
N ASP A 35 -9.57 0.20 -2.88
CA ASP A 35 -10.69 -0.47 -3.53
C ASP A 35 -10.54 -0.49 -5.07
N ARG A 36 -10.02 0.58 -5.67
CA ARG A 36 -9.72 0.61 -7.10
C ARG A 36 -8.64 -0.39 -7.48
N VAL A 37 -7.57 -0.50 -6.69
CA VAL A 37 -6.51 -1.50 -6.92
C VAL A 37 -7.07 -2.92 -6.88
N LYS A 38 -7.88 -3.23 -5.85
CA LYS A 38 -8.53 -4.53 -5.69
C LYS A 38 -9.48 -4.83 -6.86
N LYS A 39 -10.31 -3.87 -7.28
CA LYS A 39 -11.25 -4.02 -8.41
C LYS A 39 -10.56 -4.22 -9.76
N LYS A 40 -9.36 -3.68 -9.95
CA LYS A 40 -8.58 -3.86 -11.19
C LYS A 40 -7.94 -5.26 -11.30
N GLY A 41 -8.10 -6.12 -10.30
CA GLY A 41 -7.56 -7.49 -10.32
C GLY A 41 -6.03 -7.55 -10.33
N TYR A 42 -5.36 -6.47 -9.89
CA TYR A 42 -3.89 -6.44 -9.86
C TYR A 42 -3.33 -7.58 -9.00
N LEU A 43 -3.96 -7.81 -7.84
CA LEU A 43 -3.57 -8.85 -6.89
C LEU A 43 -3.71 -10.25 -7.49
N ASP A 44 -4.66 -10.48 -8.42
CA ASP A 44 -4.96 -11.81 -8.97
C ASP A 44 -3.82 -12.41 -9.81
N LYS A 45 -2.82 -11.60 -10.17
CA LYS A 45 -1.58 -12.05 -10.83
C LYS A 45 -0.66 -12.84 -9.90
N TYR A 46 -0.88 -12.77 -8.59
CA TYR A 46 0.01 -13.32 -7.57
C TYR A 46 -0.59 -14.55 -6.91
N SER A 47 0.28 -15.40 -6.36
CA SER A 47 -0.14 -16.52 -5.51
C SER A 47 -0.89 -16.02 -4.27
N GLU A 48 -1.67 -16.89 -3.64
CA GLU A 48 -2.43 -16.56 -2.42
C GLU A 48 -1.58 -15.87 -1.35
N THR A 49 -0.43 -16.44 -0.98
CA THR A 49 0.44 -15.84 0.04
C THR A 49 1.03 -14.49 -0.40
N CYS A 50 1.34 -14.30 -1.68
CA CYS A 50 1.79 -13.01 -2.19
C CYS A 50 0.65 -11.97 -2.19
N ARG A 51 -0.59 -12.39 -2.47
CA ARG A 51 -1.78 -11.55 -2.35
C ARG A 51 -2.02 -11.12 -0.91
N ASP A 52 -1.81 -12.00 0.07
CA ASP A 52 -1.94 -11.64 1.49
C ASP A 52 -0.93 -10.56 1.88
N VAL A 53 0.32 -10.69 1.42
CA VAL A 53 1.35 -9.66 1.63
C VAL A 53 0.94 -8.34 0.98
N LEU A 54 0.57 -8.34 -0.31
CA LEU A 54 0.17 -7.10 -0.99
C LEU A 54 -1.10 -6.47 -0.39
N SER A 55 -2.04 -7.29 0.09
CA SER A 55 -3.25 -6.82 0.77
C SER A 55 -2.90 -6.18 2.11
N GLY A 56 -2.05 -6.81 2.91
CA GLY A 56 -1.57 -6.22 4.16
C GLY A 56 -0.81 -4.91 3.95
N LEU A 57 -0.08 -4.78 2.83
CA LEU A 57 0.58 -3.53 2.46
C LEU A 57 -0.46 -2.44 2.14
N LEU A 58 -1.52 -2.75 1.40
CA LEU A 58 -2.63 -1.80 1.16
C LEU A 58 -3.31 -1.36 2.46
N ASP A 59 -3.46 -2.26 3.43
CA ASP A 59 -4.02 -1.93 4.74
C ASP A 59 -3.07 -0.99 5.52
N LYS A 60 -1.76 -1.22 5.48
CA LYS A 60 -0.77 -0.32 6.07
C LYS A 60 -0.77 1.07 5.42
N TYR A 61 -0.93 1.13 4.10
CA TYR A 61 -1.11 2.40 3.39
C TYR A 61 -2.32 3.19 3.90
N MET A 62 -3.43 2.52 4.19
CA MET A 62 -4.63 3.17 4.74
C MET A 62 -4.39 3.74 6.13
N ASP A 63 -3.66 3.01 6.98
CA ASP A 63 -3.38 3.42 8.36
C ASP A 63 -2.35 4.54 8.47
N GLY A 64 -1.39 4.59 7.54
CA GLY A 64 -0.29 5.55 7.50
C GLY A 64 -0.27 6.31 6.19
N GLY A 65 0.61 5.89 5.27
CA GLY A 65 0.69 6.47 3.93
C GLY A 65 1.67 5.73 3.03
N ILE A 66 1.93 6.28 1.84
CA ILE A 66 2.75 5.59 0.82
C ILE A 66 4.19 5.34 1.26
N GLN A 67 4.73 6.17 2.16
CA GLN A 67 6.09 6.09 2.66
C GLN A 67 6.36 4.76 3.37
N ASP A 68 5.35 4.18 4.02
CA ASP A 68 5.47 2.89 4.68
C ASP A 68 5.73 1.75 3.68
N LEU A 69 5.25 1.89 2.44
CA LEU A 69 5.44 0.89 1.37
C LEU A 69 6.84 0.94 0.74
N GLU A 70 7.56 2.05 0.88
CA GLU A 70 8.90 2.21 0.32
C GLU A 70 9.97 1.49 1.15
N ASP A 71 9.64 1.12 2.39
CA ASP A 71 10.56 0.53 3.34
C ASP A 71 10.34 -0.97 3.55
N THR A 72 11.34 -1.78 3.22
CA THR A 72 11.31 -3.23 3.43
C THR A 72 11.18 -3.65 4.90
N ARG A 73 11.49 -2.77 5.86
CA ARG A 73 11.31 -3.03 7.30
C ARG A 73 9.83 -3.21 7.67
N ILE A 74 8.89 -2.74 6.84
CA ILE A 74 7.47 -2.98 7.05
C ILE A 74 7.15 -4.48 7.18
N LEU A 75 7.92 -5.34 6.49
CA LEU A 75 7.76 -6.78 6.51
C LEU A 75 8.18 -7.44 7.84
N GLU A 76 8.82 -6.70 8.75
CA GLU A 76 9.15 -7.16 10.09
C GLU A 76 8.00 -6.94 11.08
N ASN A 77 6.96 -6.22 10.66
CA ASN A 77 5.80 -5.90 11.49
C ASN A 77 4.63 -6.85 11.23
N SER A 78 3.71 -6.95 12.20
CA SER A 78 2.43 -7.65 12.00
C SER A 78 1.58 -7.01 10.89
N PRO A 79 0.95 -7.81 10.01
CA PRO A 79 0.86 -9.28 10.06
C PRO A 79 1.95 -10.04 9.28
N PHE A 80 2.93 -9.36 8.69
CA PHE A 80 3.92 -9.98 7.80
C PHE A 80 4.90 -10.89 8.55
N ASP A 81 5.23 -10.54 9.80
CA ASP A 81 6.03 -11.35 10.73
C ASP A 81 5.50 -12.80 10.88
N ARG A 82 4.19 -13.01 10.76
CA ARG A 82 3.53 -14.33 10.80
C ARG A 82 3.75 -15.16 9.52
N ILE A 83 4.00 -14.51 8.39
CA ILE A 83 4.30 -15.17 7.10
C ILE A 83 5.77 -15.61 7.09
N GLY A 84 6.65 -14.75 7.61
CA GLY A 84 8.04 -15.03 7.92
C GLY A 84 8.95 -13.82 7.72
N SER A 85 10.26 -14.05 7.73
CA SER A 85 11.23 -12.95 7.57
C SER A 85 11.10 -12.24 6.22
N ALA A 86 11.50 -10.96 6.16
CA ALA A 86 11.51 -10.17 4.93
C ALA A 86 12.18 -10.90 3.76
N ARG A 87 13.28 -11.63 4.01
CA ARG A 87 13.97 -12.46 3.01
C ARG A 87 13.11 -13.62 2.50
N LYS A 88 12.36 -14.29 3.39
CA LYS A 88 11.44 -15.37 3.01
C LYS A 88 10.29 -14.82 2.18
N ILE A 89 9.71 -13.69 2.60
CA ILE A 89 8.65 -13.00 1.85
C ILE A 89 9.14 -12.62 0.46
N ALA A 90 10.28 -11.95 0.34
CA ALA A 90 10.84 -11.58 -0.96
C ALA A 90 11.03 -12.80 -1.89
N LYS A 91 11.42 -13.96 -1.35
CA LYS A 91 11.55 -15.19 -2.13
C LYS A 91 10.21 -15.69 -2.71
N LEU A 92 9.08 -15.44 -2.05
CA LEU A 92 7.74 -15.77 -2.57
C LEU A 92 7.43 -15.02 -3.88
N PHE A 93 7.98 -13.82 -4.05
CA PHE A 93 7.83 -13.00 -5.26
C PHE A 93 8.84 -13.35 -6.36
N GLY A 94 9.78 -14.28 -6.11
CA GLY A 94 10.89 -14.58 -7.03
C GLY A 94 12.22 -13.91 -6.66
N GLY A 95 12.29 -13.26 -5.50
CA GLY A 95 13.49 -12.60 -4.99
C GLY A 95 13.26 -11.13 -4.64
N LYS A 96 14.30 -10.48 -4.10
CA LYS A 96 14.23 -9.07 -3.66
C LYS A 96 13.78 -8.13 -4.78
N GLU A 97 14.39 -8.23 -5.96
CA GLU A 97 14.07 -7.35 -7.09
C GLU A 97 12.63 -7.53 -7.57
N ALA A 98 12.13 -8.77 -7.60
CA ALA A 98 10.76 -9.05 -7.99
C ALA A 98 9.74 -8.54 -6.96
N TYR A 99 10.05 -8.64 -5.67
CA TYR A 99 9.26 -8.01 -4.61
C TYR A 99 9.21 -6.48 -4.77
N LEU A 100 10.36 -5.84 -4.94
CA LEU A 100 10.44 -4.38 -5.12
C LEU A 100 9.68 -3.93 -6.38
N GLY A 101 9.75 -4.71 -7.47
CA GLY A 101 8.95 -4.49 -8.66
C GLY A 101 7.44 -4.56 -8.39
N ALA A 102 6.99 -5.59 -7.68
CA ALA A 102 5.58 -5.76 -7.31
C ALA A 102 5.08 -4.59 -6.41
N VAL A 103 5.89 -4.16 -5.44
CA VAL A 103 5.54 -3.01 -4.59
C VAL A 103 5.48 -1.72 -5.40
N LYS A 104 6.45 -1.48 -6.29
CA LYS A 104 6.44 -0.29 -7.15
C LYS A 104 5.23 -0.24 -8.08
N GLU A 105 4.87 -1.38 -8.65
CA GLU A 105 3.65 -1.50 -9.43
C GLU A 105 2.41 -1.25 -8.57
N LEU A 106 2.34 -1.81 -7.36
CA LEU A 106 1.25 -1.56 -6.42
C LEU A 106 1.10 -0.05 -6.12
N GLN A 107 2.20 0.66 -5.88
CA GLN A 107 2.20 2.12 -5.67
C GLN A 107 1.64 2.86 -6.90
N ASN A 108 2.06 2.47 -8.11
CA ASN A 108 1.52 3.05 -9.34
C ASN A 108 0.01 2.82 -9.46
N MET A 109 -0.48 1.63 -9.08
CA MET A 109 -1.91 1.31 -9.09
C MET A 109 -2.68 2.16 -8.06
N ILE A 110 -2.12 2.38 -6.87
CA ILE A 110 -2.72 3.23 -5.82
C ILE A 110 -2.93 4.66 -6.34
N TYR A 111 -1.92 5.22 -7.00
CA TYR A 111 -1.96 6.60 -7.52
C TYR A 111 -2.47 6.74 -8.95
N GLU A 112 -2.96 5.68 -9.55
CA GLU A 112 -3.53 5.72 -10.88
C GLU A 112 -4.78 6.61 -10.92
N THR A 113 -4.70 7.70 -11.68
CA THR A 113 -5.78 8.69 -11.81
C THR A 113 -6.73 8.41 -12.96
N ARG A 114 -6.44 7.39 -13.79
CA ARG A 114 -7.28 6.94 -14.90
C ARG A 114 -8.14 5.75 -14.46
N ALA A 115 -9.44 5.85 -14.69
CA ALA A 115 -10.37 4.74 -14.64
C ALA A 115 -10.41 4.06 -16.00
#